data_AF-K0JNY6-F1
#
_entry.id   AF-K0JNY6-F1
#
_cell.length_a   1.000
_cell.length_b   1.000
_cell.length_c   1.000
_cell.angle_alpha   90.00
_cell.angle_beta   90.00
_cell.angle_gamma   90.00
#
_symmetry.space_group_name_H-M   'P 1'
#
loop_
_entity.id
_entity.type
_entity.pdbx_description
1 polymer ?
#
loop_
_entity_poly.entity_id
_entity_poly.type
_entity_poly.pdbx_seq_one_letter_code
_entity_poly.pdbx_strand_id
1 'polypeptide(L)' 'MSEPVDDAAAAAAEQVAKEAARRRRLAEVFGEVLPEAADEPAAQRRDDQWYLDNRPPHHE' A
#
# COMPACT_ATOMS: atom_id res chain seq x y z
N MET A 1 26.11 -23.01 20.15
CA MET A 1 24.65 -22.98 19.90
C MET A 1 24.16 -21.62 20.40
N SER A 2 24.37 -20.58 19.58
CA SER A 2 23.98 -19.20 19.85
C SER A 2 23.37 -18.63 18.57
N GLU A 3 22.35 -17.79 18.51
CA GLU A 3 21.16 -17.53 19.33
C GLU A 3 20.14 -16.97 18.31
N PRO A 4 18.94 -17.55 18.10
CA PRO A 4 17.97 -17.05 17.11
C PRO A 4 17.40 -15.65 17.45
N VAL A 5 17.67 -15.15 18.66
CA VAL A 5 17.15 -13.88 19.18
C VAL A 5 17.90 -12.69 18.57
N ASP A 6 19.19 -12.82 18.31
CA ASP A 6 20.00 -11.75 17.69
C ASP A 6 19.62 -11.52 16.23
N ASP A 7 19.31 -12.59 15.49
CA ASP A 7 18.86 -12.51 14.09
C ASP A 7 17.46 -11.87 13.98
N ALA A 8 16.55 -12.22 14.89
CA ALA A 8 15.23 -11.60 14.97
C ALA A 8 15.29 -10.10 15.31
N ALA A 9 16.21 -9.71 16.20
CA ALA A 9 16.44 -8.31 16.55
C ALA A 9 16.99 -7.51 15.34
N ALA A 10 17.93 -8.11 14.59
CA ALA A 10 18.45 -7.53 13.36
C ALA A 10 17.37 -7.38 12.28
N ALA A 11 16.53 -8.39 12.08
CA ALA A 11 15.42 -8.35 11.13
C ALA A 11 14.37 -7.28 11.50
N ALA A 12 14.04 -7.12 12.78
CA ALA A 12 13.13 -6.08 13.25
C ALA A 12 13.70 -4.68 12.99
N ALA A 13 14.99 -4.46 13.26
CA ALA A 13 15.66 -3.19 12.98
C ALA A 13 15.65 -2.86 11.47
N GLU A 14 15.84 -3.86 10.61
CA GLU A 14 15.75 -3.68 9.16
C GLU A 14 14.33 -3.29 8.71
N GLN A 15 13.29 -3.90 9.29
CA GLN A 15 11.90 -3.55 8.98
C GLN A 15 11.56 -2.12 9.42
N VAL A 16 11.99 -1.70 10.62
CA VAL A 16 11.81 -0.32 11.10
C VAL A 16 12.51 0.68 10.16
N ALA A 17 13.73 0.37 9.70
CA ALA A 17 14.45 1.21 8.76
C ALA A 17 13.72 1.33 7.40
N LYS A 18 13.18 0.22 6.88
CA LYS A 18 12.38 0.20 5.65
C LYS A 18 11.10 1.02 5.78
N GLU A 19 10.40 0.90 6.91
CA GLU A 19 9.18 1.66 7.16
C GLU A 19 9.46 3.16 7.29
N ALA A 20 10.54 3.54 7.97
CA ALA A 20 10.98 4.93 8.07
C ALA A 20 11.35 5.52 6.69
N ALA A 21 12.05 4.76 5.85
CA ALA A 21 12.38 5.17 4.49
C ALA A 21 11.10 5.34 3.63
N ARG A 22 10.15 4.40 3.73
CA ARG A 22 8.85 4.50 3.05
C ARG A 22 8.08 5.74 3.49
N ARG A 23 8.02 6.03 4.79
CA ARG A 23 7.33 7.21 5.34
C ARG A 23 7.94 8.52 4.84
N ARG A 24 9.28 8.63 4.79
CA ARG A 24 9.96 9.80 4.23
C ARG A 24 9.61 10.02 2.75
N ARG A 25 9.69 8.95 1.94
CA ARG A 25 9.34 9.01 0.52
C ARG A 25 7.90 9.43 0.29
N LEU A 26 6.96 8.93 1.10
CA LEU A 26 5.56 9.34 0.99
C LEU A 26 5.38 10.79 1.43
N ALA A 27 6.10 11.25 2.46
CA ALA A 27 6.03 12.63 2.93
C ALA A 27 6.56 13.65 1.92
N GLU A 28 7.51 13.26 1.06
CA GLU A 28 7.97 14.10 -0.05
C GLU A 28 6.85 14.40 -1.07
N VAL A 29 5.89 13.48 -1.23
CA VAL A 29 4.79 13.61 -2.21
C VAL A 29 3.51 14.14 -1.56
N PHE A 30 3.18 13.63 -0.37
CA PHE A 30 1.89 13.85 0.29
C PHE A 30 1.98 14.74 1.54
N GLY A 31 3.19 15.06 2.01
CA GLY A 31 3.41 15.76 3.28
C GLY A 31 3.36 14.84 4.50
N GLU A 32 3.39 15.42 5.70
CA GLU A 32 3.45 14.64 6.96
C GLU A 32 2.18 13.84 7.24
N VAL A 33 1.03 14.30 6.71
CA VAL A 33 -0.25 13.62 6.83
C VAL A 33 -0.41 12.69 5.64
N LEU A 34 -0.24 11.39 5.89
CA LEU A 34 -0.61 10.38 4.90
C LEU A 34 -2.15 10.34 4.78
N PRO A 35 -2.68 10.15 3.56
CA PRO A 35 -4.10 9.84 3.43
C PRO A 35 -4.42 8.59 4.27
N GLU A 36 -5.60 8.57 4.89
CA GLU A 36 -6.13 7.34 5.47
C GLU A 36 -6.07 6.26 4.41
N ALA A 37 -5.70 5.03 4.82
CA ALA A 37 -5.66 3.91 3.90
C ALA A 37 -7.05 3.82 3.25
N ALA A 38 -7.14 4.14 1.96
CA ALA A 38 -8.36 3.91 1.22
C ALA A 38 -8.66 2.41 1.34
N ASP A 39 -9.93 2.05 1.54
CA ASP A 39 -10.37 0.68 1.35
C ASP A 39 -10.06 0.32 -0.10
N GLU A 40 -8.89 -0.27 -0.33
CA GLU A 40 -8.55 -0.84 -1.62
C GLU A 40 -9.61 -1.92 -1.87
N PRO A 41 -10.46 -1.75 -2.89
CA PRO A 41 -11.36 -2.83 -3.25
C PRO A 41 -10.45 -4.03 -3.54
N ALA A 42 -10.69 -5.13 -2.81
CA ALA A 42 -10.03 -6.40 -3.11
C ALA A 42 -10.13 -6.61 -4.62
N ALA A 43 -9.04 -7.03 -5.27
CA ALA A 43 -8.99 -7.19 -6.71
C ALA A 43 -10.09 -8.16 -7.20
N GLN A 44 -11.29 -7.62 -7.37
CA GLN A 44 -12.43 -8.30 -7.95
C GLN A 44 -12.03 -8.54 -9.41
N ARG A 45 -12.42 -9.71 -9.95
CA ARG A 45 -12.19 -10.00 -11.38
C ARG A 45 -12.63 -8.79 -12.18
N ARG A 46 -11.78 -8.33 -13.10
CA ARG A 46 -12.10 -7.25 -14.04
C ARG A 46 -13.23 -7.74 -14.95
N ASP A 47 -14.46 -7.59 -14.48
CA ASP A 47 -15.64 -7.71 -15.31
C ASP A 47 -15.92 -6.34 -15.96
N ASP A 48 -16.40 -6.37 -17.19
CA ASP A 48 -16.81 -5.15 -17.90
C ASP A 48 -18.12 -4.59 -17.33
N GLN A 49 -18.65 -5.20 -16.27
CA GLN A 49 -19.93 -4.88 -15.64
C GLN A 49 -19.97 -3.41 -15.18
N TRP A 50 -18.91 -2.96 -14.49
CA TRP A 50 -18.83 -1.55 -14.09
C TRP A 50 -18.86 -0.61 -15.29
N TYR A 51 -18.16 -0.95 -16.37
CA TYR A 51 -18.13 -0.12 -17.58
C TYR A 51 -19.50 -0.04 -18.25
N LEU A 52 -20.21 -1.15 -18.35
CA LEU A 52 -21.57 -1.19 -18.91
C LEU A 52 -22.56 -0.38 -18.08
N ASP A 53 -22.47 -0.47 -16.74
CA ASP A 53 -23.36 0.24 -15.81
C ASP A 53 -23.11 1.75 -15.78
N ASN A 54 -21.88 2.20 -16.12
CA ASN A 54 -21.46 3.59 -16.04
C ASN A 54 -21.21 4.24 -17.39
N ARG A 55 -21.49 3.55 -18.51
CA ARG A 55 -21.22 4.12 -19.84
C ARG A 55 -22.12 5.35 -20.07
N PRO A 56 -21.55 6.50 -20.50
CA PRO A 56 -22.35 7.68 -20.80
C PRO A 56 -23.40 7.41 -21.89
N PRO A 57 -24.60 8.03 -21.81
CA PRO A 57 -25.76 7.71 -22.64
C PRO A 57 -25.61 8.06 -24.14
N HIS A 58 -24.53 8.73 -24.54
CA HIS A 58 -24.29 9.18 -25.92
C HIS A 58 -23.16 8.45 -26.64
N HIS A 59 -22.67 7.34 -26.08
CA HIS A 59 -21.77 6.45 -26.80
C HIS A 59 -22.57 5.34 -27.50
N GLU A 60 -22.94 5.61 -28.75
CA GLU A 60 -23.22 4.64 -29.82
C GLU A 60 -22.22 4.91 -30.95
#